data_AF-A0A821CF13-F1
#
_entry.id   AF-A0A821CF13-F1
#
_cell.length_a   1.000
_cell.length_b   1.000
_cell.length_c   1.000
_cell.angle_alpha   90.00
_cell.angle_beta   90.00
_cell.angle_gamma   90.00
#
_symmetry.space_group_name_H-M   'P 1'
#
loop_
_entity.id
_entity.type
_entity.pdbx_description
1 polymer ?
#
loop_
_entity_poly.entity_id
_entity_poly.type
_entity_poly.pdbx_seq_one_letter_code
_entity_poly.pdbx_strand_id
1 'polypeptide(L)'
;FDIVTLRLQDNLNDFLTASPTRIVVLWVNSFYVPSIIQNALDYDLIGPNYLWITSASFDLSNFNRTYYPNLIGLLNLEPTVASVANAPINAALLNAAFDLWNQYEPETFPGSNNVD
;
A
#
# COMPACT_ATOMS: atom_id res chain seq x y z
N PHE A 1 8.02 -5.65 6.70
CA PHE A 1 8.35 -4.56 7.63
C PHE A 1 7.73 -4.92 8.94
N ASP A 2 8.55 -5.04 9.98
CA ASP A 2 8.04 -5.32 11.32
C ASP A 2 7.68 -3.97 11.98
N ILE A 3 6.40 -3.81 12.30
CA ILE A 3 5.85 -2.56 12.86
C ILE A 3 6.30 -2.34 14.30
N VAL A 4 6.65 -3.41 15.02
CA VAL A 4 7.10 -3.37 16.42
C VAL A 4 8.57 -3.00 16.49
N THR A 5 9.39 -3.57 15.60
CA THR A 5 10.83 -3.32 15.61
C THR A 5 11.25 -2.17 14.68
N LEU A 6 10.33 -1.65 13.86
CA LEU A 6 10.58 -0.63 12.82
C LEU A 6 11.73 -1.02 11.87
N ARG A 7 11.96 -2.33 11.72
CA ARG A 7 13.01 -2.85 10.86
C ARG A 7 12.39 -3.47 9.62
N LEU A 8 13.05 -3.21 8.50
CA LEU A 8 12.98 -4.12 7.38
C LEU A 8 13.49 -5.46 7.87
N GLN A 9 12.71 -6.51 7.65
CA GLN A 9 13.18 -7.85 7.96
C GLN A 9 14.44 -8.05 7.11
N ASP A 10 15.59 -8.17 7.78
CA ASP A 10 16.84 -8.48 7.11
C ASP A 10 16.56 -9.75 6.32
N ASN A 11 16.67 -9.64 4.98
CA ASN A 11 16.39 -10.69 3.99
C ASN A 11 15.02 -10.66 3.27
N LEU A 12 14.61 -9.48 2.79
CA LEU A 12 13.47 -9.32 1.87
C LEU A 12 13.56 -10.26 0.66
N ASN A 13 14.76 -10.44 0.10
CA ASN A 13 15.00 -11.32 -1.04
C ASN A 13 14.70 -12.78 -0.73
N ASP A 14 15.29 -13.36 0.31
CA ASP A 14 15.06 -14.78 0.60
C ASP A 14 13.61 -15.01 1.03
N PHE A 15 12.97 -14.05 1.71
CA PHE A 15 11.55 -14.14 2.05
C PHE A 15 10.65 -14.19 0.80
N LEU A 16 10.87 -13.28 -0.16
CA LEU A 16 10.04 -13.20 -1.36
C LEU A 16 10.35 -14.29 -2.41
N THR A 17 11.58 -14.79 -2.44
CA THR A 17 11.98 -15.88 -3.35
C THR A 17 11.63 -17.26 -2.82
N ALA A 18 11.64 -17.46 -1.50
CA ALA A 18 11.19 -18.72 -0.87
C ALA A 18 9.66 -18.90 -0.94
N SER A 19 8.91 -17.82 -1.04
CA SER A 19 7.46 -17.87 -1.23
C SER A 19 7.12 -18.24 -2.69
N PRO A 20 6.08 -19.06 -2.96
CA PRO A 20 5.54 -19.23 -4.30
C PRO A 20 4.67 -18.03 -4.76
N THR A 21 4.29 -17.16 -3.83
CA THR A 21 3.45 -15.99 -4.11
C THR A 21 4.26 -14.90 -4.79
N ARG A 22 3.65 -14.23 -5.77
CA ARG A 22 4.25 -13.12 -6.53
C ARG A 22 3.50 -11.81 -6.35
N ILE A 23 2.55 -11.76 -5.41
CA ILE A 23 1.84 -10.55 -5.02
C ILE A 23 2.42 -10.08 -3.69
N VAL A 24 2.92 -8.85 -3.67
CA VAL A 24 3.50 -8.22 -2.47
C VAL A 24 2.61 -7.05 -2.08
N VAL A 25 2.02 -7.14 -0.89
CA VAL A 25 1.25 -6.04 -0.29
C VAL A 25 2.17 -5.33 0.70
N LEU A 26 2.55 -4.10 0.36
CA LEU A 26 3.39 -3.25 1.18
C LEU A 26 2.52 -2.30 2.00
N TRP A 27 2.36 -2.63 3.29
CA TRP A 27 1.63 -1.83 4.26
C TRP A 27 2.59 -1.20 5.27
N VAL A 28 3.02 0.03 5.00
CA VAL A 28 3.99 0.76 5.85
C VAL A 28 3.71 2.26 5.82
N ASN A 29 4.30 3.00 6.75
CA ASN A 29 4.33 4.45 6.69
C ASN A 29 5.04 4.91 5.39
N SER A 30 4.50 5.95 4.72
CA SER A 30 5.01 6.50 3.45
C SER A 30 6.50 6.83 3.49
N PHE A 31 7.02 7.24 4.66
CA PHE A 31 8.44 7.53 4.88
C PHE A 31 9.36 6.35 4.54
N TYR A 32 8.93 5.12 4.77
CA TYR A 32 9.74 3.92 4.53
C TYR A 32 9.59 3.35 3.12
N VAL A 33 8.53 3.71 2.39
CA VAL A 33 8.24 3.13 1.07
C VAL A 33 9.42 3.27 0.11
N PRO A 34 10.07 4.45 -0.06
CA PRO A 34 11.19 4.58 -0.98
C PRO A 34 12.36 3.63 -0.69
N SER A 35 12.69 3.44 0.59
CA SER A 35 13.79 2.56 0.99
C SER A 35 13.48 1.08 0.70
N ILE A 36 12.23 0.66 0.89
CA ILE A 36 11.79 -0.71 0.63
C ILE A 36 11.75 -0.99 -0.87
N ILE A 37 11.19 -0.06 -1.65
CA ILE A 37 11.12 -0.17 -3.11
C ILE A 37 12.53 -0.16 -3.71
N GLN A 38 13.45 0.68 -3.20
CA GLN A 38 14.84 0.66 -3.67
C GLN A 38 15.51 -0.68 -3.38
N ASN A 39 15.34 -1.23 -2.17
CA ASN A 39 15.87 -2.54 -1.84
C ASN A 39 15.32 -3.64 -2.77
N ALA A 40 14.02 -3.60 -3.06
CA ALA A 40 13.38 -4.55 -3.96
C ALA A 40 13.86 -4.40 -5.42
N LEU A 41 14.14 -3.17 -5.89
CA LEU A 41 14.78 -2.93 -7.19
C LEU A 41 16.19 -3.51 -7.25
N ASP A 42 16.99 -3.35 -6.19
CA ASP A 42 18.37 -3.85 -6.13
C ASP A 42 18.44 -5.39 -6.20
N TYR A 43 17.37 -6.09 -5.80
CA TYR A 43 17.23 -7.54 -5.88
C TYR A 43 16.37 -8.04 -7.05
N ASP A 44 16.00 -7.18 -8.01
CA ASP A 44 15.13 -7.52 -9.15
C ASP A 44 13.78 -8.15 -8.75
N LEU A 45 13.25 -7.70 -7.60
CA LEU A 45 11.98 -8.14 -7.03
C LEU A 45 10.82 -7.25 -7.46
N ILE A 46 11.06 -6.25 -8.33
CA ILE A 46 10.06 -5.35 -8.90
C ILE A 46 10.11 -5.44 -10.42
N GLY A 47 8.95 -5.66 -11.04
CA GLY A 47 8.81 -5.79 -12.48
C GLY A 47 7.87 -6.94 -12.84
N PRO A 48 8.01 -7.55 -14.03
CA PRO A 48 6.99 -8.46 -14.59
C PRO A 48 6.72 -9.72 -13.75
N ASN A 49 7.66 -10.09 -12.87
CA ASN A 49 7.55 -11.29 -12.05
C ASN A 49 6.82 -11.06 -10.73
N TYR A 50 6.63 -9.80 -10.30
CA TYR A 50 6.03 -9.48 -9.01
C TYR A 50 5.02 -8.32 -9.16
N LEU A 51 3.80 -8.53 -8.66
CA LEU A 51 2.82 -7.46 -8.50
C LEU A 51 3.01 -6.81 -7.13
N TRP A 52 3.36 -5.53 -7.12
CA TRP A 52 3.48 -4.74 -5.89
C TRP A 52 2.27 -3.85 -5.69
N ILE A 53 1.71 -3.89 -4.49
CA ILE A 53 0.59 -3.05 -4.05
C ILE A 53 1.05 -2.26 -2.82
N THR A 54 1.15 -0.94 -2.93
CA THR A 54 1.58 -0.06 -1.84
C THR A 54 0.38 0.63 -1.20
N SER A 55 0.34 0.70 0.13
CA SER A 55 -0.71 1.41 0.88
C SER A 55 -0.52 2.94 0.93
N ALA A 56 0.57 3.45 0.37
CA ALA A 56 0.94 4.86 0.46
C ALA A 56 1.70 5.32 -0.78
N SER A 57 1.41 6.56 -1.19
CA SER A 57 2.11 7.23 -2.28
C SER A 57 3.55 7.58 -1.92
N PHE A 58 4.38 7.61 -2.94
CA PHE A 58 5.78 8.00 -2.86
C PHE A 58 6.15 8.80 -4.11
N ASP A 59 7.10 9.71 -3.97
CA ASP A 59 7.59 10.48 -5.11
C ASP A 59 8.57 9.63 -5.93
N LEU A 60 8.30 9.52 -7.24
CA LEU A 60 9.19 8.85 -8.21
C LEU A 60 10.55 9.54 -8.30
N SER A 61 10.65 10.82 -7.96
CA SER A 61 11.92 11.56 -7.92
C SER A 61 12.93 10.99 -6.92
N ASN A 62 12.49 10.14 -5.98
CA ASN A 62 13.36 9.43 -5.04
C ASN A 62 14.18 8.31 -5.69
N PHE A 63 13.88 7.93 -6.94
CA PHE A 63 14.55 6.82 -7.64
C PHE A 63 15.37 7.30 -8.83
N ASN A 64 16.41 6.54 -9.16
CA ASN A 64 17.15 6.75 -10.39
C ASN A 64 16.23 6.48 -11.60
N ARG A 65 16.26 7.37 -12.60
CA ARG A 65 15.49 7.25 -13.84
C ARG A 65 15.71 5.93 -14.57
N THR A 66 16.88 5.30 -14.42
CA THR A 66 17.16 3.97 -14.99
C THR A 66 16.19 2.90 -14.46
N TYR A 67 15.66 3.04 -13.25
CA TYR A 67 14.71 2.10 -12.65
C TYR A 67 13.24 2.40 -12.96
N TYR A 68 12.93 3.52 -13.61
CA TYR A 68 11.53 3.88 -13.91
C TYR A 68 10.78 2.80 -14.72
N PRO A 69 11.40 2.13 -15.70
CA PRO A 69 10.74 1.01 -16.40
C PRO A 69 10.35 -0.14 -15.47
N ASN A 70 11.14 -0.42 -14.42
CA ASN A 70 10.83 -1.48 -13.45
C ASN A 70 9.62 -1.11 -12.58
N LEU A 71 9.41 0.18 -12.29
CA LEU A 71 8.29 0.65 -11.48
C LEU A 71 6.93 0.57 -12.22
N ILE A 72 6.94 0.27 -13.52
CA ILE A 72 5.71 0.07 -14.31
C ILE A 72 4.95 -1.14 -13.77
N GLY A 73 3.66 -0.95 -13.47
CA GLY A 73 2.78 -2.00 -12.97
C GLY A 73 2.68 -2.08 -11.44
N LEU A 74 3.41 -1.22 -10.72
CA LEU A 74 3.19 -1.03 -9.28
C LEU A 74 1.83 -0.35 -9.06
N LEU A 75 1.02 -0.93 -8.18
CA LEU A 75 -0.28 -0.40 -7.80
C LEU A 75 -0.13 0.39 -6.50
N ASN A 76 -0.57 1.65 -6.51
CA ASN A 76 -0.56 2.47 -5.32
C ASN A 76 -1.99 2.76 -4.86
N LEU A 77 -2.27 2.49 -3.59
CA LEU A 77 -3.51 2.86 -2.93
C LEU A 77 -3.33 4.27 -2.38
N GLU A 78 -4.01 5.23 -2.97
CA GLU A 78 -4.11 6.57 -2.43
C GLU A 78 -5.39 6.66 -1.61
N PRO A 79 -5.31 6.90 -0.29
CA PRO A 79 -6.50 7.24 0.46
C PRO A 79 -7.06 8.52 -0.15
N THR A 80 -8.31 8.45 -0.63
CA THR A 80 -9.10 9.65 -0.86
C THR A 80 -9.39 10.30 0.49
N VAL A 81 -8.40 11.01 1.03
CA VAL A 81 -8.69 12.14 1.92
C VAL A 81 -9.57 13.05 1.10
N ALA A 82 -10.75 13.37 1.61
CA ALA A 82 -11.71 14.31 1.05
C ALA A 82 -11.11 15.73 1.00
N SER A 83 -10.10 15.91 0.15
CA SER A 83 -9.31 17.12 -0.05
C SER A 83 -9.17 17.42 -1.54
N VAL A 84 -10.02 16.86 -2.38
CA VAL A 84 -10.53 17.64 -3.51
C VAL A 84 -11.80 18.26 -2.96
N ALA A 85 -11.75 19.53 -2.57
CA ALA A 85 -12.90 20.27 -2.05
C ALA A 85 -14.12 20.32 -3.01
N ASN A 86 -14.04 19.65 -4.18
CA ASN A 86 -15.07 19.53 -5.20
C ASN A 86 -15.00 18.20 -6.01
N ALA A 87 -14.33 17.12 -5.54
CA ALA A 87 -14.52 15.83 -6.23
C ALA A 87 -15.91 15.29 -5.86
N PRO A 88 -16.75 14.93 -6.84
CA PRO A 88 -18.06 14.36 -6.54
C PRO A 88 -17.87 12.99 -5.87
N ILE A 89 -18.01 12.96 -4.55
CA ILE A 89 -18.16 11.70 -3.81
C ILE A 89 -19.52 11.13 -4.19
N ASN A 90 -19.55 9.87 -4.62
CA ASN A 90 -20.81 9.15 -4.75
C ASN A 90 -21.31 8.79 -3.35
N ALA A 91 -21.96 9.75 -2.70
CA ALA A 91 -22.46 9.62 -1.33
C ALA A 91 -23.44 8.45 -1.19
N ALA A 92 -24.18 8.12 -2.25
CA ALA A 92 -25.09 6.97 -2.24
C ALA A 92 -24.31 5.65 -2.11
N LEU A 93 -23.22 5.49 -2.87
CA LEU A 93 -22.39 4.28 -2.77
C LEU A 93 -21.65 4.21 -1.44
N LEU A 94 -21.12 5.33 -0.96
CA LEU A 94 -20.43 5.40 0.33
C LEU A 94 -21.36 5.04 1.50
N ASN A 95 -22.57 5.59 1.51
CA ASN A 95 -23.57 5.28 2.53
C ASN A 95 -24.01 3.82 2.46
N ALA A 96 -24.23 3.28 1.25
CA ALA A 96 -24.56 1.86 1.09
C ALA A 96 -23.45 0.94 1.61
N ALA A 97 -22.18 1.30 1.39
CA ALA A 97 -21.05 0.56 1.93
C ALA A 97 -20.99 0.63 3.47
N PHE A 98 -21.26 1.81 4.06
CA PHE A 98 -21.34 1.96 5.51
C PHE A 98 -22.52 1.17 6.12
N ASP A 99 -23.69 1.19 5.48
CA ASP A 99 -24.86 0.46 5.94
C ASP A 99 -24.60 -1.05 5.95
N LEU A 100 -23.95 -1.58 4.91
CA LEU A 100 -23.54 -2.98 4.85
C LEU A 100 -22.50 -3.32 5.92
N TRP A 101 -21.47 -2.48 6.09
CA TRP A 101 -20.47 -2.69 7.12
C TRP A 101 -21.10 -2.72 8.52
N ASN A 102 -21.93 -1.74 8.84
CA ASN A 102 -22.64 -1.69 10.12
C ASN A 102 -23.59 -2.90 10.32
N GLN A 103 -24.20 -3.40 9.25
CA GLN A 103 -25.07 -4.57 9.31
C GLN A 103 -24.32 -5.88 9.60
N TYR A 104 -23.17 -6.09 8.96
CA TYR A 104 -22.48 -7.39 8.99
C TYR A 104 -21.25 -7.42 9.90
N GLU A 105 -20.59 -6.29 10.12
CA GLU A 105 -19.41 -6.17 10.98
C GLU A 105 -19.50 -4.93 11.90
N PRO A 106 -20.50 -4.87 12.81
CA PRO A 106 -20.71 -3.72 13.69
C PRO A 106 -19.53 -3.47 14.64
N GLU A 107 -18.78 -4.52 15.01
CA GLU A 107 -17.64 -4.42 15.92
C GLU A 107 -16.42 -3.73 15.29
N THR A 108 -16.30 -3.76 13.96
CA THR A 108 -15.21 -3.12 13.21
C THR A 108 -15.66 -1.85 12.50
N PHE A 109 -16.94 -1.48 12.62
CA PHE A 109 -17.51 -0.31 11.97
C PHE A 109 -16.84 0.98 12.47
N PRO A 110 -16.34 1.85 11.59
CA PRO A 110 -15.67 3.09 11.96
C PRO A 110 -16.68 4.20 12.36
N GLY A 111 -17.62 3.87 13.23
CA GLY A 111 -18.59 4.80 13.79
C GLY A 111 -18.00 5.66 14.89
N SER A 112 -18.67 6.75 15.25
CA SER A 112 -18.24 7.70 16.29
C SER A 112 -17.93 7.08 17.66
N ASN A 113 -18.40 5.85 17.91
CA ASN A 113 -18.19 5.13 19.16
C ASN A 113 -16.92 4.26 19.17
N ASN A 114 -16.24 4.12 18.03
CA ASN A 114 -15.04 3.28 17.84
C ASN A 114 -13.80 4.11 17.45
N VAL A 115 -13.85 5.43 17.64
CA VAL A 115 -12.71 6.33 17.48
C VAL A 115 -12.31 6.81 18.87
N ASP A 116 -11.20 6.28 19.40
CA ASP A 116 -10.54 6.80 20.60
C ASP A 116 -9.91 8.19 20.34
#